data_AF-A0A936Q7N0-F1
#
_entry.id   AF-A0A936Q7N0-F1
#
_cell.length_a   1.000
_cell.length_b   1.000
_cell.length_c   1.000
_cell.angle_alpha   90.00
_cell.angle_beta   90.00
_cell.angle_gamma   90.00
#
_symmetry.space_group_name_H-M   'P 1'
#
loop_
_entity.id
_entity.type
_entity.pdbx_description
1 polymer ?
#
loop_
_entity_poly.entity_id
_entity_poly.type
_entity_poly.pdbx_seq_one_letter_code
_entity_poly.pdbx_strand_id
1 'polypeptide(L)'
;MEITPDTLVADIAAHHPRSIEVFERHGIDFCCGGHRPLGEACREHGAAVEAVAAEIAAAAAREVPEDRVFTDAPLGALLDHIVSRYHLALREDLPRLGRMADKVAEVHGERHAELNDLAAVYRELRSELEPHLAVEEDPRVVSLNARAGARRASAAGTP
;
A
#
# COMPACT_ATOMS: atom_id res chain seq x y z
N MET A 1 5.36 -19.40 -5.47
CA MET A 1 5.66 -19.56 -4.04
C MET A 1 4.68 -20.55 -3.44
N GLU A 2 5.11 -21.43 -2.54
CA GLU A 2 4.21 -22.28 -1.76
C GLU A 2 3.75 -21.51 -0.52
N ILE A 3 2.44 -21.49 -0.26
CA ILE A 3 1.85 -20.73 0.85
C ILE A 3 1.66 -21.67 2.04
N THR A 4 2.35 -21.36 3.14
CA THR A 4 2.31 -22.14 4.38
C THR A 4 1.90 -21.24 5.55
N PRO A 5 1.54 -21.80 6.72
CA PRO A 5 1.23 -20.99 7.91
C PRO A 5 2.39 -20.08 8.36
N ASP A 6 3.63 -20.43 8.02
CA ASP A 6 4.83 -19.68 8.38
C ASP A 6 5.20 -18.61 7.34
N THR A 7 4.58 -18.63 6.17
CA THR A 7 4.81 -17.63 5.12
C THR A 7 4.32 -16.26 5.60
N LEU A 8 5.13 -15.21 5.41
CA LEU A 8 4.77 -13.86 5.81
C LEU A 8 3.66 -13.31 4.94
N VAL A 9 2.72 -12.59 5.56
CA VAL A 9 1.59 -11.98 4.84
C VAL A 9 2.07 -10.99 3.78
N ALA A 10 3.13 -10.21 4.06
CA ALA A 10 3.72 -9.27 3.11
C ALA A 10 4.32 -9.97 1.89
N ASP A 11 4.98 -11.12 2.08
CA ASP A 11 5.56 -11.88 0.97
C ASP A 11 4.47 -12.45 0.06
N ILE A 12 3.35 -12.90 0.65
CA ILE A 12 2.17 -13.34 -0.09
C ILE A 12 1.58 -12.18 -0.90
N ALA A 13 1.40 -11.02 -0.31
CA ALA A 13 0.89 -9.83 -1.00
C ALA A 13 1.81 -9.41 -2.15
N ALA A 14 3.13 -9.46 -1.97
CA ALA A 14 4.11 -9.06 -2.97
C ALA A 14 4.16 -10.01 -4.18
N HIS A 15 4.16 -11.33 -3.94
CA HIS A 15 4.23 -12.34 -5.00
C HIS A 15 2.86 -12.62 -5.64
N HIS A 16 1.79 -12.40 -4.91
CA HIS A 16 0.42 -12.64 -5.35
C HIS A 16 -0.46 -11.42 -5.03
N PRO A 17 -0.40 -10.32 -5.82
CA PRO A 17 -1.15 -9.10 -5.53
C PRO A 17 -2.67 -9.28 -5.40
N ARG A 18 -3.25 -10.32 -6.00
CA ARG A 18 -4.68 -10.67 -5.84
C ARG A 18 -5.04 -11.18 -4.44
N SER A 19 -4.06 -11.60 -3.66
CA SER A 19 -4.24 -12.00 -2.26
C SER A 19 -4.68 -10.83 -1.37
N ILE A 20 -4.40 -9.58 -1.77
CA ILE A 20 -4.81 -8.37 -1.04
C ILE A 20 -6.33 -8.36 -0.80
N GLU A 21 -7.11 -8.66 -1.85
CA GLU A 21 -8.57 -8.73 -1.75
C GLU A 21 -9.03 -9.83 -0.77
N VAL A 22 -8.24 -10.89 -0.58
CA VAL A 22 -8.50 -11.96 0.39
C VAL A 22 -8.20 -11.43 1.80
N PHE A 23 -7.04 -10.82 2.00
CA PHE A 23 -6.65 -10.25 3.30
C PHE A 23 -7.64 -9.20 3.79
N GLU A 24 -8.11 -8.31 2.90
CA GLU A 24 -9.13 -7.31 3.23
C GLU A 24 -10.44 -7.93 3.71
N ARG A 25 -10.91 -9.02 3.08
CA ARG A 25 -12.14 -9.72 3.51
C ARG A 25 -12.00 -10.37 4.89
N HIS A 26 -10.81 -10.83 5.23
CA HIS A 26 -10.50 -11.48 6.50
C HIS A 26 -9.99 -10.50 7.57
N GLY A 27 -9.89 -9.21 7.25
CA GLY A 27 -9.38 -8.17 8.16
C GLY A 27 -7.88 -8.28 8.46
N ILE A 28 -7.14 -9.04 7.65
CA ILE A 28 -5.70 -9.29 7.84
C ILE A 28 -4.90 -8.09 7.30
N ASP A 29 -4.09 -7.47 8.17
CA ASP A 29 -3.21 -6.37 7.77
C ASP A 29 -1.95 -6.89 7.06
N PHE A 30 -1.90 -6.68 5.75
CA PHE A 30 -0.75 -7.04 4.90
C PHE A 30 0.25 -5.89 4.71
N CYS A 31 -0.05 -4.68 5.19
CA CYS A 31 0.75 -3.49 4.98
C CYS A 31 1.70 -3.25 6.17
N CYS A 32 1.17 -2.84 7.33
CA CYS A 32 1.99 -2.56 8.51
C CYS A 32 2.31 -3.84 9.29
N GLY A 33 1.31 -4.70 9.45
CA GLY A 33 1.38 -6.01 10.09
C GLY A 33 1.93 -7.13 9.21
N GLY A 34 2.28 -6.85 7.96
CA GLY A 34 2.62 -7.89 6.97
C GLY A 34 3.85 -8.74 7.28
N HIS A 35 4.68 -8.32 8.24
CA HIS A 35 5.85 -9.08 8.72
C HIS A 35 5.49 -10.26 9.63
N ARG A 36 4.20 -10.52 9.85
CA ARG A 36 3.70 -11.65 10.66
C ARG A 36 3.41 -12.87 9.78
N PRO A 37 3.57 -14.09 10.32
CA PRO A 37 3.17 -15.31 9.63
C PRO A 37 1.66 -15.36 9.36
N LEU A 38 1.26 -15.92 8.22
CA LEU A 38 -0.13 -16.10 7.85
C LEU A 38 -0.94 -16.82 8.94
N GLY A 39 -0.34 -17.83 9.56
CA GLY A 39 -0.97 -18.60 10.62
C GLY A 39 -1.29 -17.77 11.86
N GLU A 40 -0.43 -16.79 12.20
CA GLU A 40 -0.67 -15.88 13.31
C GLU A 40 -1.76 -14.87 12.99
N ALA A 41 -1.69 -14.27 11.81
CA ALA A 41 -2.70 -13.32 11.34
C ALA A 41 -4.10 -13.98 11.29
N CYS A 42 -4.21 -15.20 10.75
CA CYS A 42 -5.49 -15.92 10.71
C CYS A 42 -6.03 -16.23 12.12
N ARG A 43 -5.16 -16.64 13.06
CA ARG A 43 -5.60 -16.93 14.44
C ARG A 43 -6.19 -15.72 15.15
N GLU A 44 -5.60 -14.54 14.97
CA GLU A 44 -6.09 -13.30 15.58
C GLU A 44 -7.50 -12.94 15.08
N HIS A 45 -7.78 -13.20 13.80
CA HIS A 45 -9.06 -12.92 13.18
C HIS A 45 -10.04 -14.12 13.21
N GLY A 46 -9.68 -15.21 13.89
CA GLY A 46 -10.51 -16.42 13.97
C GLY A 46 -10.72 -17.13 12.62
N ALA A 47 -9.83 -16.91 11.65
CA ALA A 47 -9.87 -17.52 10.34
C ALA A 47 -9.10 -18.85 10.32
N ALA A 48 -9.60 -19.83 9.57
CA ALA A 48 -8.88 -21.08 9.34
C ALA A 48 -7.78 -20.88 8.28
N VAL A 49 -6.53 -21.14 8.64
CA VAL A 49 -5.35 -20.87 7.79
C VAL A 49 -5.47 -21.59 6.45
N GLU A 50 -5.94 -22.84 6.46
CA GLU A 50 -6.09 -23.67 5.28
C GLU A 50 -7.16 -23.12 4.33
N ALA A 51 -8.24 -22.56 4.87
CA ALA A 51 -9.30 -21.93 4.08
C ALA A 51 -8.78 -20.64 3.43
N VAL A 52 -8.08 -19.80 4.19
CA VAL A 52 -7.48 -18.56 3.68
C VAL A 52 -6.41 -18.86 2.63
N ALA A 53 -5.56 -19.86 2.85
CA ALA A 53 -4.55 -20.29 1.87
C ALA A 53 -5.20 -20.78 0.56
N ALA A 54 -6.31 -21.51 0.62
CA ALA A 54 -7.05 -21.94 -0.56
C ALA A 54 -7.68 -20.74 -1.32
N GLU A 55 -8.25 -19.77 -0.61
CA GLU A 55 -8.75 -18.53 -1.22
C GLU A 55 -7.63 -17.73 -1.88
N ILE A 56 -6.46 -17.64 -1.25
CA ILE A 56 -5.29 -16.98 -1.83
C ILE A 56 -4.85 -17.70 -3.10
N ALA A 57 -4.76 -19.03 -3.08
CA ALA A 57 -4.39 -19.81 -4.27
C ALA A 57 -5.37 -19.59 -5.42
N ALA A 58 -6.68 -19.56 -5.15
CA ALA A 58 -7.70 -19.26 -6.14
C ALA A 58 -7.59 -17.82 -6.69
N ALA A 59 -7.29 -16.84 -5.82
CA ALA A 59 -7.07 -15.46 -6.22
C ALA A 59 -5.78 -15.31 -7.08
N ALA A 60 -4.71 -15.99 -6.69
CA ALA A 60 -3.41 -15.99 -7.36
C ALA A 60 -3.45 -16.66 -8.75
N ALA A 61 -4.38 -17.59 -8.98
CA ALA A 61 -4.59 -18.21 -10.28
C ALA A 61 -5.20 -17.26 -11.34
N ARG A 62 -5.70 -16.09 -10.91
CA ARG A 62 -6.20 -15.07 -11.83
C ARG A 62 -5.06 -14.21 -12.35
N GLU A 63 -5.14 -13.84 -13.63
CA GLU A 63 -4.14 -12.96 -14.24
C GLU A 63 -4.00 -11.64 -13.46
N VAL A 64 -2.74 -11.35 -13.16
CA VAL A 64 -2.26 -10.09 -12.63
C VAL A 64 -1.54 -9.40 -13.76
N PRO A 65 -1.91 -8.16 -14.11
CA PRO A 65 -1.11 -7.34 -15.00
C PRO A 65 0.35 -7.30 -14.53
N GLU A 66 1.31 -7.55 -15.42
CA GLU A 66 2.74 -7.60 -15.08
C GLU A 66 3.24 -6.31 -14.41
N ASP A 67 2.58 -5.17 -14.68
CA ASP A 67 2.84 -3.87 -14.06
C ASP A 67 2.47 -3.79 -12.57
N ARG A 68 2.10 -4.91 -11.93
CA ARG A 68 1.76 -5.01 -10.50
C ARG A 68 2.65 -5.95 -9.70
N VAL A 69 3.64 -6.61 -10.32
CA VAL A 69 4.57 -7.51 -9.63
C VAL A 69 5.97 -6.89 -9.65
N PHE A 70 6.47 -6.52 -8.47
CA PHE A 70 7.74 -5.80 -8.31
C PHE A 70 8.80 -6.57 -7.51
N THR A 71 8.54 -7.84 -7.18
CA THR A 71 9.41 -8.69 -6.34
C THR A 71 10.85 -8.76 -6.86
N ASP A 72 11.01 -8.77 -8.19
CA ASP A 72 12.31 -8.84 -8.87
C ASP A 72 12.67 -7.54 -9.59
N ALA A 73 11.86 -6.49 -9.45
CA ALA A 73 12.11 -5.22 -10.12
C ALA A 73 13.31 -4.49 -9.49
N PRO A 74 14.19 -3.87 -10.29
CA PRO A 74 15.20 -2.96 -9.75
C PRO A 74 14.52 -1.86 -8.94
N LEU A 75 15.12 -1.46 -7.81
CA LEU A 75 14.53 -0.42 -6.96
C LEU A 75 14.21 0.86 -7.73
N GLY A 76 15.06 1.26 -8.68
CA GLY A 76 14.80 2.43 -9.53
C GLY A 76 13.49 2.31 -10.32
N ALA A 77 13.21 1.13 -10.89
CA ALA A 77 11.97 0.89 -11.64
C ALA A 77 10.74 0.90 -10.73
N LEU A 78 10.85 0.37 -9.50
CA LEU A 78 9.77 0.46 -8.50
C LEU A 78 9.49 1.91 -8.10
N LEU A 79 10.54 2.71 -7.84
CA LEU A 79 10.42 4.12 -7.50
C LEU A 79 9.79 4.92 -8.64
N ASP A 80 10.27 4.73 -9.88
CA ASP A 80 9.71 5.37 -11.07
C ASP A 80 8.23 5.01 -11.25
N HIS A 81 7.86 3.75 -11.01
CA HIS A 81 6.46 3.34 -11.04
C HIS A 81 5.64 4.04 -9.96
N ILE A 82 6.11 4.06 -8.70
CA ILE A 82 5.39 4.70 -7.59
C ILE A 82 5.11 6.18 -7.90
N VAL A 83 6.14 6.90 -8.36
CA VAL A 83 6.03 8.32 -8.67
C VAL A 83 5.09 8.54 -9.86
N SER A 84 5.33 7.85 -10.98
CA SER A 84 4.57 8.07 -12.21
C SER A 84 3.11 7.64 -12.11
N ARG A 85 2.83 6.53 -11.41
CA ARG A 85 1.48 5.96 -11.31
C ARG A 85 0.62 6.63 -10.24
N TYR A 86 1.23 6.98 -9.10
CA TYR A 86 0.50 7.46 -7.92
C TYR A 86 0.82 8.91 -7.57
N HIS A 87 2.09 9.29 -7.41
CA HIS A 87 2.43 10.63 -6.90
C HIS A 87 2.03 11.74 -7.87
N LEU A 88 2.24 11.55 -9.18
CA LEU A 88 1.83 12.54 -10.18
C LEU A 88 0.33 12.83 -10.13
N ALA A 89 -0.50 11.77 -10.06
CA ALA A 89 -1.94 11.92 -9.93
C ALA A 89 -2.32 12.61 -8.62
N LEU A 90 -1.72 12.23 -7.50
CA LEU A 90 -1.97 12.84 -6.18
C LEU A 90 -1.63 14.33 -6.16
N ARG A 91 -0.54 14.76 -6.80
CA ARG A 91 -0.17 16.19 -6.89
C ARG A 91 -1.23 17.03 -7.60
N GLU A 92 -1.96 16.45 -8.54
CA GLU A 92 -3.05 17.13 -9.24
C GLU A 92 -4.38 17.02 -8.49
N ASP A 93 -4.67 15.84 -7.95
CA ASP A 93 -5.93 15.49 -7.29
C ASP A 93 -6.07 16.18 -5.94
N LEU A 94 -5.05 16.14 -5.08
CA LEU A 94 -5.09 16.71 -3.72
C LEU A 94 -5.51 18.19 -3.69
N PRO A 95 -4.88 19.11 -4.45
CA PRO A 95 -5.31 20.50 -4.46
C PRO A 95 -6.67 20.69 -5.14
N ARG A 96 -7.01 19.90 -6.17
CA ARG A 96 -8.30 20.01 -6.86
C ARG A 96 -9.46 19.61 -5.95
N LEU A 97 -9.37 18.43 -5.35
CA LEU A 97 -10.36 17.89 -4.43
C LEU A 97 -10.49 18.76 -3.17
N GLY A 98 -9.38 19.31 -2.67
CA GLY A 98 -9.41 20.27 -1.57
C GLY A 98 -10.25 21.52 -1.89
N ARG A 99 -10.07 22.11 -3.08
CA ARG A 99 -10.91 23.23 -3.54
C ARG A 99 -12.38 22.84 -3.67
N MET A 100 -12.67 21.62 -4.12
CA MET A 100 -14.04 21.12 -4.22
C MET A 100 -14.69 20.95 -2.85
N ALA A 101 -13.96 20.37 -1.89
CA ALA A 101 -14.42 20.20 -0.51
C ALA A 101 -14.70 21.55 0.15
N ASP A 102 -13.76 22.50 0.03
CA ASP A 102 -13.94 23.87 0.54
C ASP A 102 -15.15 24.55 -0.12
N LYS A 103 -15.34 24.40 -1.44
CA LYS A 103 -16.48 25.01 -2.14
C LYS A 103 -17.82 24.44 -1.71
N VAL A 104 -17.90 23.13 -1.54
CA VAL A 104 -19.14 22.47 -1.10
C VAL A 104 -19.47 22.86 0.35
N ALA A 105 -18.47 22.93 1.23
CA ALA A 105 -18.63 23.44 2.58
C ALA A 105 -19.07 24.92 2.60
N GLU A 106 -18.48 25.78 1.75
CA GLU A 106 -18.86 27.20 1.64
C GLU A 106 -20.34 27.37 1.25
N VAL A 107 -20.83 26.59 0.28
CA VAL A 107 -22.19 26.75 -0.26
C VAL A 107 -23.25 26.06 0.59
N HIS A 108 -22.91 24.93 1.22
CA HIS A 108 -23.88 24.05 1.89
C HIS A 108 -23.63 23.85 3.39
N GLY A 109 -22.50 24.33 3.93
CA GLY A 109 -22.05 24.06 5.29
C GLY A 109 -22.92 24.63 6.40
N GLU A 110 -23.72 25.67 6.12
CA GLU A 110 -24.72 26.17 7.09
C GLU A 110 -25.84 25.16 7.35
N ARG A 111 -26.22 24.39 6.32
CA ARG A 111 -27.28 23.37 6.40
C ARG A 111 -26.74 21.98 6.72
N HIS A 112 -25.45 21.77 6.42
CA HIS A 112 -24.76 20.49 6.52
C HIS A 112 -23.40 20.69 7.19
N ALA A 113 -23.41 20.73 8.53
CA ALA A 113 -22.20 20.99 9.31
C ALA A 113 -21.10 19.95 9.06
N GLU A 114 -21.48 18.70 8.72
CA GLU A 114 -20.58 17.60 8.35
C GLU A 114 -19.68 17.94 7.16
N LEU A 115 -20.08 18.87 6.29
CA LEU A 115 -19.26 19.30 5.15
C LEU A 115 -18.09 20.18 5.58
N ASN A 116 -18.25 20.95 6.66
CA ASN A 116 -17.16 21.73 7.23
C ASN A 116 -16.10 20.82 7.85
N ASP A 117 -16.57 19.76 8.54
CA ASP A 117 -15.70 18.75 9.15
C ASP A 117 -14.94 17.97 8.06
N LEU A 118 -15.63 17.54 7.00
CA LEU A 118 -14.99 16.90 5.85
C LEU A 118 -13.93 17.78 5.21
N ALA A 119 -14.22 19.07 4.98
CA ALA A 119 -13.24 20.00 4.43
C ALA A 119 -12.04 20.21 5.37
N ALA A 120 -12.27 20.21 6.69
CA ALA A 120 -11.20 20.29 7.68
C ALA A 120 -10.29 19.06 7.67
N VAL A 121 -10.86 17.86 7.75
CA VAL A 121 -10.12 16.59 7.70
C VAL A 121 -9.36 16.47 6.38
N TYR A 122 -9.96 16.88 5.26
CA TYR A 122 -9.29 16.84 3.97
C TYR A 122 -8.09 17.80 3.90
N ARG A 123 -8.23 19.00 4.47
CA ARG A 123 -7.11 19.97 4.56
C ARG A 123 -5.96 19.43 5.40
N GLU A 124 -6.26 18.77 6.52
CA GLU A 124 -5.27 18.11 7.36
C GLU A 124 -4.55 16.99 6.62
N LEU A 125 -5.30 16.06 6.00
CA LEU A 125 -4.75 14.98 5.17
C LEU A 125 -3.80 15.52 4.09
N ARG A 126 -4.19 16.59 3.40
CA ARG A 126 -3.34 17.21 2.37
C ARG A 126 -2.06 17.80 2.97
N SER A 127 -2.18 18.49 4.11
CA SER A 127 -1.04 19.11 4.79
C SER A 127 -0.02 18.09 5.28
N GLU A 128 -0.45 16.85 5.56
CA GLU A 128 0.45 15.75 5.86
C GLU A 128 0.99 15.10 4.59
N LEU A 129 0.15 14.70 3.63
CA LEU A 129 0.59 13.93 2.47
C LEU A 129 1.53 14.72 1.54
N GLU A 130 1.26 15.99 1.25
CA GLU A 130 2.05 16.78 0.28
C GLU A 130 3.56 16.85 0.66
N PRO A 131 3.93 17.16 1.92
CA PRO A 131 5.32 17.05 2.37
C PRO A 131 5.91 15.65 2.27
N HIS A 132 5.16 14.59 2.58
CA HIS A 132 5.67 13.21 2.52
C HIS A 132 6.06 12.83 1.10
N LEU A 133 5.20 13.12 0.12
CA LEU A 133 5.50 12.87 -1.30
C LEU A 133 6.80 13.56 -1.74
N ALA A 134 7.01 14.81 -1.32
CA ALA A 134 8.22 15.56 -1.66
C ALA A 134 9.48 14.97 -1.02
N VAL A 135 9.39 14.45 0.21
CA VAL A 135 10.51 13.80 0.90
C VAL A 135 10.86 12.47 0.24
N GLU A 136 9.87 11.65 -0.10
CA GLU A 136 10.07 10.35 -0.74
C GLU A 136 10.74 10.46 -2.12
N GLU A 137 10.45 11.55 -2.83
CA GLU A 137 11.00 11.85 -4.15
C GLU A 137 12.36 12.55 -4.11
N ASP A 138 12.84 12.99 -2.94
CA ASP A 138 14.15 13.64 -2.84
C ASP A 138 15.23 12.64 -3.31
N PRO A 139 16.03 12.99 -4.34
CA PRO A 139 17.08 12.11 -4.85
C PRO A 139 18.05 11.61 -3.78
N ARG A 140 18.24 12.37 -2.69
CA ARG A 140 19.07 11.97 -1.53
C ARG A 140 18.43 10.82 -0.76
N VAL A 141 17.13 10.88 -0.51
CA VAL A 141 16.35 9.84 0.18
C VAL A 141 16.31 8.58 -0.70
N VAL A 142 16.01 8.74 -1.99
CA VAL A 142 16.05 7.66 -2.98
C VAL A 142 17.42 6.97 -2.99
N SER A 143 18.51 7.73 -3.03
CA SER A 143 19.88 7.19 -3.05
C SER A 143 20.25 6.46 -1.77
N LEU A 144 19.80 6.93 -0.60
CA LEU A 144 20.00 6.27 0.68
C LEU A 144 19.26 4.93 0.74
N ASN A 145 18.01 4.90 0.28
CA ASN A 145 17.19 3.70 0.23
C ASN A 145 17.75 2.67 -0.75
N ALA A 146 18.26 3.09 -1.91
CA ALA A 146 18.96 2.21 -2.86
C ALA A 146 20.17 1.52 -2.25
N ARG A 147 20.98 2.26 -1.48
CA ARG A 147 22.14 1.69 -0.79
C ARG A 147 21.74 0.74 0.34
N ALA A 148 20.65 1.02 1.05
CA ALA A 148 20.14 0.15 2.10
C ALA A 148 19.55 -1.16 1.55
N GLY A 149 18.79 -1.08 0.45
CA GLY A 149 18.23 -2.26 -0.24
C GLY A 149 19.30 -3.18 -0.80
N ALA A 150 20.33 -2.63 -1.46
CA ALA A 150 21.45 -3.41 -1.98
C ALA A 150 22.22 -4.17 -0.87
N ARG A 151 22.38 -3.56 0.30
CA ARG A 151 23.00 -4.24 1.46
C ARG A 151 22.15 -5.38 2.01
N ARG A 152 20.82 -5.24 2.03
CA ARG A 152 19.91 -6.31 2.49
C ARG A 152 19.87 -7.48 1.51
N ALA A 153 19.82 -7.21 0.20
CA ALA A 153 19.90 -8.26 -0.83
C ALA A 153 21.23 -9.02 -0.78
N SER A 154 22.35 -8.32 -0.55
CA SER A 154 23.67 -8.96 -0.37
C SER A 154 23.78 -9.80 0.91
N ALA A 155 23.04 -9.47 1.97
CA ALA A 155 23.04 -10.21 3.23
C ALA A 155 22.14 -11.46 3.19
N ALA A 156 21.07 -11.44 2.38
CA ALA A 156 20.18 -12.59 2.18
C ALA A 156 20.73 -13.64 1.19
N GLY A 157 21.82 -13.32 0.46
CA GLY A 157 22.41 -14.17 -0.57
C GLY A 157 23.70 -14.92 -0.19
N THR A 158 24.01 -15.08 1.11
CA THR A 158 25.14 -15.94 1.53
C THR A 158 24.59 -17.31 1.94
N PRO A 159 25.06 -18.42 1.33
CA PRO A 159 24.51 -19.76 1.56
C PRO A 159 24.74 -20.28 2.98
#